data_AF-A0A4Q3B3L3-F1
#
_entry.id   AF-A0A4Q3B3L3-F1
#
_cell.length_a   1.000
_cell.length_b   1.000
_cell.length_c   1.000
_cell.angle_alpha   90.00
_cell.angle_beta   90.00
_cell.angle_gamma   90.00
#
_symmetry.space_group_name_H-M   'P 1'
#
loop_
_entity.id
_entity.type
_entity.pdbx_description
1 polymer ?
#
loop_
_entity_poly.entity_id
_entity_poly.type
_entity_poly.pdbx_seq_one_letter_code
_entity_poly.pdbx_strand_id
1 'polypeptide(L)'
;MPKNPKLKAFLRKALYVILFVAGTLVFSSVFYALYLRWFPPFTTHLMLIRAMEPHKNEDWKLAAKWKSYDEIADNAKVAVIASEDQRFAEHGGFDFEAIEKAYKSNRKSKKTRGGSTISQQVAKNVFLWPQRSYLRKGMEVYFTFLIETIWPKERILEMYLNVAEMGDGIFGIQAASRKYFRKDAGYLT
;
A
#
# COMPACT_ATOMS: atom_id res chain seq x y z
N MET A 1 -4.75 -35.71 33.47
CA MET A 1 -3.37 -35.16 33.35
C MET A 1 -3.26 -33.87 34.16
N PRO A 2 -2.53 -33.83 35.29
CA PRO A 2 -2.41 -32.61 36.09
C PRO A 2 -1.43 -31.64 35.40
N LYS A 3 -1.96 -30.65 34.69
CA LYS A 3 -1.17 -29.56 34.10
C LYS A 3 -0.57 -28.71 35.23
N ASN A 4 0.76 -28.70 35.34
CA ASN A 4 1.56 -27.95 36.33
C ASN A 4 1.02 -26.51 36.52
N PRO A 5 0.60 -26.12 37.74
CA PRO A 5 -0.04 -24.83 38.00
C PRO A 5 0.90 -23.64 37.72
N LYS A 6 2.21 -23.79 37.93
CA LYS A 6 3.21 -22.77 37.56
C LYS A 6 3.28 -22.58 36.05
N LEU A 7 3.20 -23.67 35.28
CA LEU A 7 3.17 -23.62 33.81
C LEU A 7 1.88 -22.94 33.30
N LYS A 8 0.72 -23.22 33.91
CA LYS A 8 -0.54 -22.52 33.55
C LYS A 8 -0.47 -21.02 33.82
N ALA A 9 0.06 -20.61 34.98
CA ALA A 9 0.22 -19.20 35.32
C ALA A 9 1.20 -18.48 34.37
N PHE A 10 2.32 -19.13 34.02
CA PHE A 10 3.27 -18.64 33.04
C PHE A 10 2.64 -18.47 31.65
N LEU A 11 1.95 -19.50 31.14
CA LEU A 11 1.26 -19.43 29.84
C LEU A 11 0.19 -18.35 29.79
N ARG A 12 -0.56 -18.16 30.88
CA ARG A 12 -1.56 -17.09 30.99
C ARG A 12 -0.91 -15.70 30.95
N LYS A 13 0.20 -15.51 31.69
CA LYS A 13 0.96 -14.25 31.65
C LYS A 13 1.54 -13.98 30.26
N ALA A 14 2.12 -14.99 29.62
CA ALA A 14 2.63 -14.89 28.26
C ALA A 14 1.53 -14.51 27.26
N LEU A 15 0.35 -15.14 27.36
CA LEU A 15 -0.82 -14.79 26.54
C LEU A 15 -1.23 -13.33 26.73
N TYR A 16 -1.32 -12.83 27.98
CA TYR A 16 -1.66 -11.42 28.21
C TYR A 16 -0.62 -10.46 27.63
N VAL A 17 0.67 -10.79 27.73
CA VAL A 17 1.72 -9.98 27.10
C VAL A 17 1.56 -9.98 25.57
N ILE A 18 1.33 -11.13 24.96
CA ILE A 18 1.10 -11.23 23.51
C ILE A 18 -0.12 -10.41 23.08
N LEU A 19 -1.24 -10.54 23.80
CA LEU A 19 -2.47 -9.80 23.51
C LEU A 19 -2.28 -8.29 23.71
N PHE A 20 -1.54 -7.88 24.74
CA PHE A 20 -1.23 -6.48 24.99
C PHE A 20 -0.36 -5.88 23.87
N VAL A 21 0.68 -6.60 23.45
CA VAL A 21 1.54 -6.19 22.33
C VAL A 21 0.75 -6.12 21.03
N ALA A 22 -0.03 -7.17 20.71
CA ALA A 22 -0.88 -7.19 19.51
C ALA A 22 -1.91 -6.04 19.53
N GLY A 23 -2.56 -5.81 20.67
CA GLY A 23 -3.51 -4.71 20.85
C GLY A 23 -2.86 -3.34 20.68
N THR A 24 -1.65 -3.16 21.21
CA THR A 24 -0.87 -1.92 21.04
C THR A 24 -0.50 -1.69 19.58
N LEU A 25 -0.08 -2.72 18.85
CA LEU A 25 0.24 -2.64 17.42
C LEU A 25 -0.98 -2.30 16.57
N VAL A 26 -2.14 -2.89 16.87
CA VAL A 26 -3.41 -2.57 16.19
C VAL A 26 -3.86 -1.15 16.53
N PHE A 27 -3.74 -0.73 17.78
CA PHE A 27 -4.09 0.63 18.18
C PHE A 27 -3.20 1.67 17.49
N SER A 28 -1.89 1.44 17.46
CA SER A 28 -0.94 2.35 16.81
C SER A 28 -1.12 2.39 15.29
N SER A 29 -1.42 1.26 14.64
CA SER A 29 -1.70 1.23 13.20
C SER A 29 -2.99 1.96 12.84
N VAL A 30 -4.06 1.82 13.65
CA VAL A 30 -5.31 2.57 13.47
C VAL A 30 -5.07 4.06 13.67
N PHE A 31 -4.34 4.45 14.71
CA PHE A 31 -4.00 5.85 14.97
C PHE A 31 -3.16 6.45 13.82
N TYR A 32 -2.18 5.70 13.32
CA TYR A 32 -1.37 6.14 12.19
C TYR A 32 -2.19 6.23 10.90
N ALA A 33 -3.09 5.28 10.64
CA ALA A 33 -4.02 5.37 9.52
C ALA A 33 -4.94 6.59 9.64
N LEU A 34 -5.45 6.90 10.84
CA LEU A 34 -6.22 8.12 11.08
C LEU A 34 -5.40 9.38 10.80
N TYR A 35 -4.17 9.47 11.29
CA TYR A 35 -3.26 10.58 10.97
C TYR A 35 -3.10 10.75 9.45
N LEU A 36 -2.82 9.65 8.75
CA LEU A 36 -2.65 9.63 7.30
C LEU A 36 -3.93 9.86 6.49
N ARG A 37 -5.11 9.89 7.12
CA ARG A 37 -6.33 10.31 6.43
C ARG A 37 -6.27 11.79 6.03
N TRP A 38 -5.63 12.63 6.85
CA TRP A 38 -5.58 14.08 6.63
C TRP A 38 -4.18 14.60 6.29
N PHE A 39 -3.12 13.95 6.78
CA PHE A 39 -1.76 14.43 6.62
C PHE A 39 -0.96 13.51 5.70
N PRO A 40 -0.20 14.05 4.73
CA PRO A 40 0.69 13.23 3.92
C PRO A 40 1.79 12.60 4.80
N PRO A 41 2.23 11.36 4.47
CA PRO A 41 3.39 10.79 5.13
C PRO A 41 4.65 11.57 4.73
N PHE A 42 5.57 11.79 5.67
CA PHE A 42 6.89 12.37 5.34
C PHE A 42 7.70 11.45 4.41
N THR A 43 7.52 10.13 4.57
CA THR A 43 8.10 9.08 3.74
C THR A 43 7.27 7.80 3.90
N THR A 44 7.41 6.86 2.98
CA THR A 44 6.77 5.54 3.09
C THR A 44 7.79 4.44 3.38
N HIS A 45 7.32 3.31 3.90
CA HIS A 45 8.18 2.15 4.14
C HIS A 45 8.90 1.70 2.86
N LEU A 46 8.21 1.73 1.72
CA LEU A 46 8.82 1.40 0.43
C LEU A 46 9.95 2.37 0.06
N MET A 47 9.73 3.68 0.19
CA MET A 47 10.75 4.70 -0.08
C MET A 47 11.98 4.53 0.82
N LEU A 48 11.78 4.27 2.12
CA LEU A 48 12.86 4.02 3.07
C LEU A 48 13.68 2.79 2.72
N ILE A 49 13.02 1.68 2.40
CA ILE A 49 13.70 0.43 2.03
C ILE A 49 14.51 0.67 0.75
N ARG A 50 13.91 1.29 -0.27
CA ARG A 50 14.60 1.57 -1.53
C ARG A 50 15.78 2.50 -1.35
N ALA A 51 15.72 3.49 -0.46
CA ALA A 51 16.86 4.37 -0.17
C ALA A 51 18.02 3.68 0.55
N MET A 52 17.79 2.53 1.22
CA MET A 52 18.81 1.75 1.91
C MET A 52 19.35 0.57 1.09
N GLU A 53 18.72 0.25 -0.03
CA GLU A 53 19.17 -0.84 -0.90
C GLU A 53 20.46 -0.45 -1.63
N PRO A 54 21.40 -1.39 -1.83
CA PRO A 54 22.60 -1.12 -2.62
C PRO A 54 22.21 -0.88 -4.09
N HIS A 55 22.55 0.29 -4.61
CA HIS A 55 22.29 0.66 -6.00
C HIS A 55 23.52 0.41 -6.86
N LYS A 56 23.31 -0.16 -8.06
CA LYS A 56 24.39 -0.37 -9.04
C LYS A 56 24.84 0.91 -9.72
N ASN A 57 23.96 1.92 -9.75
CA ASN A 57 24.23 3.20 -10.37
C ASN A 57 24.56 4.21 -9.27
N GLU A 58 25.76 4.78 -9.32
CA GLU A 58 26.22 5.79 -8.36
C GLU A 58 25.39 7.08 -8.42
N ASP A 59 24.73 7.36 -9.56
CA ASP A 59 23.84 8.51 -9.74
C ASP A 59 22.39 8.25 -9.31
N TRP A 60 22.09 7.12 -8.66
CA TRP A 60 20.75 6.82 -8.21
C TRP A 60 20.27 7.87 -7.19
N LYS A 61 19.05 8.38 -7.41
CA LYS A 61 18.43 9.40 -6.55
C LYS A 61 16.98 9.05 -6.30
N LEU A 62 16.57 9.17 -5.04
CA LEU A 62 15.16 9.12 -4.67
C LEU A 62 14.50 10.45 -5.03
N ALA A 63 13.54 10.40 -5.95
CA ALA A 63 12.72 11.54 -6.35
C ALA A 63 11.28 11.29 -5.90
N ALA A 64 10.82 12.08 -4.94
CA ALA A 64 9.44 12.07 -4.47
C ALA A 64 8.99 13.51 -4.20
N LYS A 65 7.79 13.86 -4.63
CA LYS A 65 7.17 15.15 -4.29
C LYS A 65 5.67 14.96 -4.16
N TRP A 66 5.14 15.25 -2.98
CA TRP A 66 3.71 15.14 -2.73
C TRP A 66 2.93 16.20 -3.52
N LYS A 67 1.79 15.80 -4.07
CA LYS A 67 0.75 16.66 -4.63
C LYS A 67 -0.60 16.29 -4.05
N SER A 68 -1.37 17.29 -3.65
CA SER A 68 -2.76 17.07 -3.23
C SER A 68 -3.62 16.65 -4.43
N TYR A 69 -4.75 16.03 -4.14
CA TYR A 69 -5.65 15.43 -5.12
C TYR A 69 -6.05 16.44 -6.20
N ASP A 70 -6.35 17.67 -5.78
CA ASP A 70 -6.79 18.74 -6.68
C ASP A 70 -5.66 19.33 -7.52
N GLU A 71 -4.40 19.11 -7.14
CA GLU A 71 -3.22 19.52 -7.92
C GLU A 71 -2.81 18.50 -8.99
N ILE A 72 -3.47 17.34 -9.05
CA ILE A 72 -3.21 16.28 -10.01
C ILE A 72 -4.29 16.33 -11.10
N ALA A 73 -3.88 16.25 -12.36
CA ALA A 73 -4.80 16.27 -13.49
C ALA A 73 -5.81 15.11 -13.44
N ASP A 74 -7.08 15.39 -13.74
CA ASP A 74 -8.13 14.38 -13.70
C ASP A 74 -7.90 13.25 -14.71
N ASN A 75 -7.33 13.56 -15.88
CA ASN A 75 -6.96 12.56 -16.88
C ASN A 75 -5.99 11.52 -16.31
N ALA A 76 -5.06 11.94 -15.44
CA ALA A 76 -4.14 11.02 -14.79
C ALA A 76 -4.84 10.13 -13.75
N LYS A 77 -5.78 10.69 -12.98
CA LYS A 77 -6.60 9.92 -12.02
C LYS A 77 -7.41 8.85 -12.74
N VAL A 78 -8.09 9.24 -13.83
CA VAL A 78 -8.89 8.33 -14.67
C VAL A 78 -8.01 7.28 -15.33
N ALA A 79 -6.85 7.65 -15.86
CA ALA A 79 -5.93 6.71 -16.50
C ALA A 79 -5.48 5.63 -15.51
N VAL A 80 -5.10 6.01 -14.29
CA VAL A 80 -4.70 5.07 -13.23
C VAL A 80 -5.84 4.14 -12.84
N ILE A 81 -7.05 4.67 -12.60
CA ILE A 81 -8.23 3.83 -12.33
C ILE A 81 -8.46 2.85 -13.48
N ALA A 82 -8.44 3.32 -14.73
CA ALA A 82 -8.71 2.49 -15.90
C ALA A 82 -7.66 1.39 -16.14
N SER A 83 -6.39 1.65 -15.81
CA SER A 83 -5.29 0.70 -16.03
C SER A 83 -5.06 -0.26 -14.87
N GLU A 84 -5.23 0.21 -13.63
CA GLU A 84 -4.89 -0.56 -12.42
C GLU A 84 -6.11 -1.22 -11.77
N ASP A 85 -7.27 -0.54 -11.78
CA ASP A 85 -8.41 -0.91 -10.96
C ASP A 85 -9.72 -0.28 -11.46
N GLN A 86 -10.27 -0.82 -12.54
CA GLN A 86 -11.41 -0.23 -13.26
C GLN A 86 -12.67 -0.05 -12.39
N ARG A 87 -12.79 -0.85 -11.34
CA ARG A 87 -13.93 -0.86 -10.42
C ARG A 87 -13.60 -0.23 -9.08
N PHE A 88 -12.53 0.57 -9.02
CA PHE A 88 -12.02 1.17 -7.79
C PHE A 88 -13.10 1.86 -6.93
N ALA A 89 -14.02 2.56 -7.58
CA ALA A 89 -15.10 3.29 -6.91
C ALA A 89 -16.23 2.36 -6.40
N GLU A 90 -16.33 1.13 -6.90
CA GLU A 90 -17.45 0.22 -6.63
C GLU A 90 -17.17 -0.74 -5.46
N HIS A 91 -15.91 -1.06 -5.17
CA HIS A 91 -15.55 -2.10 -4.19
C HIS A 91 -14.93 -1.55 -2.90
N GLY A 92 -15.01 -2.28 -1.79
CA GLY A 92 -14.35 -1.96 -0.50
C GLY A 92 -12.90 -2.45 -0.39
N GLY A 93 -12.07 -2.16 -1.40
CA GLY A 93 -10.66 -2.54 -1.49
C GLY A 93 -10.32 -3.89 -2.11
N PHE A 94 -11.30 -4.73 -2.42
CA PHE A 94 -11.07 -6.01 -3.09
C PHE A 94 -12.04 -6.19 -4.26
N ASP A 95 -11.50 -6.32 -5.47
CA ASP A 95 -12.26 -6.72 -6.64
C ASP A 95 -12.23 -8.25 -6.79
N PHE A 96 -13.25 -8.91 -6.23
CA PHE A 96 -13.37 -10.37 -6.31
C PHE A 96 -13.54 -10.89 -7.74
N GLU A 97 -14.16 -10.10 -8.62
CA GLU A 97 -14.28 -10.49 -10.03
C GLU A 97 -12.93 -10.42 -10.74
N ALA A 98 -12.13 -9.38 -10.49
CA ALA A 98 -10.77 -9.28 -11.02
C ALA A 98 -9.88 -10.41 -10.48
N ILE A 99 -10.00 -10.75 -9.20
CA ILE A 99 -9.28 -11.87 -8.59
C ILE A 99 -9.67 -13.20 -9.27
N GLU A 100 -10.96 -13.46 -9.47
CA GLU A 100 -11.42 -14.69 -10.11
C GLU A 100 -10.97 -14.76 -11.59
N LYS A 101 -11.07 -13.65 -12.32
CA LYS A 101 -10.59 -13.54 -13.71
C LYS A 101 -9.08 -13.77 -13.78
N ALA A 102 -8.30 -13.18 -12.89
CA ALA A 102 -6.86 -13.37 -12.80
C ALA A 102 -6.51 -14.84 -12.48
N TYR A 103 -7.21 -15.46 -11.52
CA TYR A 103 -7.02 -16.86 -11.17
C TYR A 103 -7.31 -17.79 -12.36
N LYS A 104 -8.44 -17.62 -13.06
CA LYS A 104 -8.78 -18.40 -14.26
C LYS A 104 -7.77 -18.21 -15.38
N SER A 105 -7.27 -16.98 -15.59
CA SER A 105 -6.24 -16.67 -16.58
C SER A 105 -4.90 -17.33 -16.24
N ASN A 106 -4.47 -17.28 -14.98
CA ASN A 106 -3.19 -17.80 -14.51
C ASN A 106 -3.13 -19.34 -14.53
N ARG A 107 -4.29 -20.01 -14.47
CA ARG A 107 -4.37 -21.46 -14.69
C ARG A 107 -4.16 -21.87 -16.15
N LYS A 108 -4.47 -20.98 -17.10
CA LYS A 108 -4.44 -21.25 -18.54
C LYS A 108 -3.18 -20.72 -19.23
N SER A 109 -2.39 -19.89 -18.55
CA SER A 109 -1.23 -19.20 -19.12
C SER A 109 -0.06 -19.19 -18.15
N LYS A 110 1.16 -19.28 -18.69
CA LYS A 110 2.40 -19.04 -17.92
C LYS A 110 2.60 -17.57 -17.54
N LYS A 111 1.84 -16.64 -18.16
CA LYS A 111 1.90 -15.21 -17.86
C LYS A 111 0.92 -14.88 -16.73
N THR A 112 1.47 -14.61 -15.54
CA THR A 112 0.69 -14.22 -14.37
C THR A 112 0.11 -12.82 -14.54
N ARG A 113 -1.21 -12.69 -14.49
CA ARG A 113 -1.92 -11.42 -14.31
C ARG A 113 -2.02 -11.09 -12.83
N GLY A 114 -1.75 -9.84 -12.48
CA GLY A 114 -2.03 -9.28 -11.16
C GLY A 114 -3.52 -9.04 -10.99
N GLY A 115 -4.03 -9.25 -9.78
CA GLY A 115 -5.41 -8.94 -9.40
C GLY A 115 -5.45 -8.06 -8.15
N SER A 116 -4.42 -7.24 -7.95
CA SER A 116 -4.32 -6.34 -6.79
C SER A 116 -4.96 -4.99 -7.11
N THR A 117 -5.89 -4.55 -6.26
CA THR A 117 -6.56 -3.24 -6.35
C THR A 117 -5.62 -2.09 -5.99
N ILE A 118 -6.02 -0.86 -6.31
CA ILE A 118 -5.29 0.35 -5.89
C ILE A 118 -5.12 0.37 -4.36
N SER A 119 -6.17 0.03 -3.61
CA SER A 119 -6.15 0.01 -2.14
C SER A 119 -5.16 -1.01 -1.58
N GLN A 120 -5.06 -2.19 -2.18
CA GLN A 120 -4.05 -3.19 -1.82
C GLN A 120 -2.63 -2.70 -2.11
N GLN A 121 -2.44 -1.99 -3.22
CA GLN A 121 -1.14 -1.41 -3.56
C GLN A 121 -0.73 -0.30 -2.58
N VAL A 122 -1.68 0.55 -2.17
CA VAL A 122 -1.47 1.56 -1.12
C VAL A 122 -1.11 0.89 0.20
N ALA A 123 -1.88 -0.12 0.63
CA ALA A 123 -1.61 -0.85 1.87
C ALA A 123 -0.18 -1.44 1.87
N LYS A 124 0.23 -2.05 0.76
CA LYS A 124 1.57 -2.61 0.56
C LYS A 124 2.67 -1.55 0.63
N ASN A 125 2.50 -0.41 -0.06
CA ASN A 125 3.57 0.59 -0.18
C ASN A 125 3.70 1.49 1.05
N VAL A 126 2.58 1.80 1.72
CA VAL A 126 2.54 2.73 2.85
C VAL A 126 2.89 2.04 4.16
N PHE A 127 2.38 0.83 4.42
CA PHE A 127 2.50 0.18 5.73
C PHE A 127 3.42 -1.03 5.75
N LEU A 128 3.74 -1.61 4.59
CA LEU A 128 4.42 -2.89 4.49
C LEU A 128 5.72 -2.78 3.69
N TRP A 129 6.36 -3.93 3.50
CA TRP A 129 7.63 -4.09 2.79
C TRP A 129 7.43 -4.89 1.49
N PRO A 130 8.34 -4.75 0.50
CA PRO A 130 8.14 -5.32 -0.84
C PRO A 130 8.25 -6.86 -0.92
N GLN A 131 8.76 -7.53 0.13
CA GLN A 131 9.02 -8.97 0.10
C GLN A 131 7.73 -9.80 -0.03
N ARG A 132 7.76 -10.78 -0.93
CA ARG A 132 6.62 -11.68 -1.15
C ARG A 132 6.59 -12.79 -0.10
N SER A 133 5.65 -12.71 0.84
CA SER A 133 5.28 -13.81 1.74
C SER A 133 3.77 -13.88 1.97
N TYR A 134 3.27 -15.04 2.40
CA TYR A 134 1.85 -15.21 2.78
C TYR A 134 1.49 -14.37 4.01
N LEU A 135 2.39 -14.27 5.00
CA LEU A 135 2.20 -13.41 6.17
C LEU A 135 2.01 -11.95 5.76
N ARG A 136 2.90 -11.42 4.92
CA ARG A 136 2.81 -10.04 4.40
C ARG A 136 1.54 -9.84 3.58
N LYS A 137 1.09 -10.84 2.82
CA LYS A 137 -0.20 -10.78 2.11
C LYS A 137 -1.40 -10.77 3.06
N GLY A 138 -1.34 -11.49 4.19
CA GLY A 138 -2.35 -11.42 5.25
C GLY A 138 -2.41 -10.04 5.90
N MET A 139 -1.24 -9.43 6.19
CA MET A 139 -1.18 -8.05 6.68
C MET A 139 -1.70 -7.04 5.65
N GLU A 140 -1.43 -7.27 4.37
CA GLU A 140 -1.96 -6.45 3.27
C GLU A 140 -3.49 -6.45 3.27
N VAL A 141 -4.12 -7.61 3.55
CA VAL A 141 -5.58 -7.70 3.69
C VAL A 141 -6.08 -6.85 4.86
N TYR A 142 -5.44 -6.95 6.02
CA TYR A 142 -5.77 -6.14 7.21
C TYR A 142 -5.66 -4.64 6.93
N PHE A 143 -4.53 -4.18 6.38
CA PHE A 143 -4.32 -2.75 6.09
C PHE A 143 -5.23 -2.24 4.97
N THR A 144 -5.55 -3.06 3.97
CA THR A 144 -6.51 -2.70 2.92
C THR A 144 -7.89 -2.44 3.53
N PHE A 145 -8.36 -3.34 4.39
CA PHE A 145 -9.62 -3.16 5.09
C PHE A 145 -9.61 -1.92 5.99
N LEU A 146 -8.49 -1.71 6.71
CA LEU A 146 -8.31 -0.55 7.59
C LEU A 146 -8.44 0.78 6.83
N ILE A 147 -7.71 0.95 5.72
CA ILE A 147 -7.77 2.20 4.95
C ILE A 147 -9.09 2.36 4.20
N GLU A 148 -9.73 1.30 3.72
CA GLU A 148 -11.06 1.40 3.09
C GLU A 148 -12.16 1.76 4.08
N THR A 149 -11.98 1.39 5.35
CA THR A 149 -12.90 1.80 6.42
C THR A 149 -12.68 3.25 6.83
N ILE A 150 -11.42 3.69 6.87
CA ILE A 150 -11.04 4.98 7.47
C ILE A 150 -10.80 6.06 6.43
N TRP A 151 -10.50 5.79 5.17
CA TRP A 151 -10.17 6.81 4.16
C TRP A 151 -11.24 6.90 3.07
N PRO A 152 -11.59 8.11 2.61
CA PRO A 152 -12.41 8.24 1.41
C PRO A 152 -11.62 7.79 0.16
N LYS A 153 -12.32 7.42 -0.91
CA LYS A 153 -11.72 6.90 -2.14
C LYS A 153 -10.74 7.88 -2.78
N GLU A 154 -11.04 9.17 -2.72
CA GLU A 154 -10.20 10.25 -3.19
C GLU A 154 -8.85 10.25 -2.46
N ARG A 155 -8.86 10.06 -1.14
CA ARG A 155 -7.62 10.00 -0.34
C ARG A 155 -6.81 8.74 -0.64
N ILE A 156 -7.46 7.60 -0.86
CA ILE A 156 -6.76 6.36 -1.25
C ILE A 156 -6.08 6.57 -2.62
N LEU A 157 -6.78 7.15 -3.59
CA LEU A 157 -6.22 7.43 -4.91
C LEU A 157 -5.09 8.47 -4.85
N GLU A 158 -5.26 9.55 -4.08
CA GLU A 158 -4.21 10.54 -3.83
C GLU A 158 -2.96 9.89 -3.24
N MET A 159 -3.12 9.04 -2.22
CA MET A 159 -2.02 8.30 -1.64
C MET A 159 -1.34 7.42 -2.68
N TYR A 160 -2.10 6.62 -3.44
CA TYR A 160 -1.56 5.79 -4.52
C TYR A 160 -0.70 6.61 -5.49
N LEU A 161 -1.26 7.71 -6.00
CA LEU A 161 -0.62 8.60 -6.96
C LEU A 161 0.66 9.23 -6.43
N ASN A 162 0.85 9.32 -5.12
CA ASN A 162 2.05 9.90 -4.50
C ASN A 162 3.07 8.85 -4.03
N VAL A 163 2.66 7.60 -3.78
CA VAL A 163 3.52 6.56 -3.19
C VAL A 163 3.90 5.44 -4.15
N ALA A 164 3.20 5.32 -5.28
CA ALA A 164 3.54 4.34 -6.29
C ALA A 164 4.93 4.64 -6.89
N GLU A 165 5.76 3.61 -7.00
CA GLU A 165 7.03 3.69 -7.71
C GLU A 165 6.77 3.57 -9.21
N MET A 166 6.97 4.66 -9.95
CA MET A 166 6.67 4.78 -11.38
C MET A 166 7.92 4.62 -12.26
N GLY A 167 9.05 4.30 -11.63
CA GLY A 167 10.33 4.01 -12.24
C GLY A 167 11.40 3.91 -11.15
N ASP A 168 12.59 3.43 -11.50
CA ASP A 168 13.67 3.26 -10.51
C ASP A 168 13.98 4.57 -9.77
N GLY A 169 13.74 4.58 -8.46
CA GLY A 169 13.91 5.74 -7.57
C GLY A 169 12.86 6.86 -7.74
N ILE A 170 11.83 6.68 -8.57
CA ILE A 170 10.82 7.72 -8.84
C ILE A 170 9.51 7.33 -8.17
N PHE A 171 9.13 8.08 -7.16
CA PHE A 171 7.91 7.87 -6.42
C PHE A 171 6.92 9.00 -6.64
N GLY A 172 5.71 8.59 -6.97
CA GLY A 172 4.60 9.49 -7.19
C GLY A 172 4.59 10.18 -8.55
N ILE A 173 3.40 10.61 -8.92
CA ILE A 173 3.07 11.09 -10.24
C ILE A 173 3.75 12.41 -10.57
N GLN A 174 4.00 13.25 -9.57
CA GLN A 174 4.70 14.51 -9.78
C GLN A 174 6.15 14.29 -10.23
N ALA A 175 6.87 13.40 -9.56
CA ALA A 175 8.25 13.06 -9.93
C ALA A 175 8.28 12.37 -11.30
N ALA A 176 7.36 11.45 -11.54
CA ALA A 176 7.23 10.77 -12.83
C ALA A 176 6.91 11.73 -13.98
N SER A 177 5.94 12.62 -13.78
CA SER A 177 5.52 13.62 -14.77
C SER A 177 6.68 14.53 -15.18
N ARG A 178 7.47 15.00 -14.20
CA ARG A 178 8.65 15.82 -14.47
C ARG A 178 9.74 15.06 -15.21
N LYS A 179 9.96 13.79 -14.86
CA LYS A 179 10.98 12.96 -15.52
C LYS A 179 10.62 12.60 -16.96
N TYR A 180 9.39 12.12 -17.19
CA TYR A 180 8.99 11.53 -18.47
C TYR A 180 8.36 12.54 -19.43
N PHE A 181 7.59 13.50 -18.92
CA PHE A 181 6.82 14.43 -19.75
C PHE A 181 7.29 15.88 -19.65
N ARG A 182 8.25 16.17 -18.74
CA ARG A 182 8.73 17.53 -18.44
C ARG A 182 7.61 18.51 -18.04
N LYS A 183 6.52 17.98 -17.47
CA LYS A 183 5.33 18.74 -17.02
C LYS A 183 5.08 18.52 -15.53
N ASP A 184 4.37 19.42 -14.87
CA ASP A 184 3.78 19.11 -13.55
C ASP A 184 2.59 18.18 -13.71
N ALA A 185 2.30 17.39 -12.66
CA ALA A 185 1.21 16.42 -12.66
C ALA A 185 -0.17 17.05 -12.96
N GLY A 186 -0.36 18.33 -12.61
CA GLY A 186 -1.58 19.08 -12.91
C GLY A 186 -1.78 19.43 -14.39
N TYR A 187 -0.75 19.30 -15.24
CA TYR A 187 -0.80 19.61 -16.67
C TYR A 187 -0.68 18.37 -17.56
N LEU A 188 -0.88 17.18 -17.00
CA LEU A 188 -0.94 15.95 -17.78
C LEU A 188 -2.23 15.93 -18.60
N THR A 189 -2.11 15.52 -19.85
CA THR A 189 -3.17 15.44 -20.85
C THR A 189 -3.56 14.01 -21.11
#